data_AF-A0A928X3Y3-F1
#
_entry.id   AF-A0A928X3Y3-F1
#
_cell.length_a   1.000
_cell.length_b   1.000
_cell.length_c   1.000
_cell.angle_alpha   90.00
_cell.angle_beta   90.00
_cell.angle_gamma   90.00
#
_symmetry.space_group_name_H-M   'P 1'
#
loop_
_entity.id
_entity.type
_entity.pdbx_description
1 polymer ?
#
loop_
_entity_poly.entity_id
_entity_poly.type
_entity_poly.pdbx_seq_one_letter_code
_entity_poly.pdbx_strand_id
1 'polypeptide(L)'
;MKMFENIYNKLLAHFSEWIQVNDPKSHWTLDNAPIIKDVGVDAEVVKPHCVKCVVVNQCWFKNEKGKKPERFDYTKYSDKILEELRGIDGLYHPHCHCEEKAIANPTEKTLNIIVKDDKIKDFFDRKNGLAISWGYTDADKSIFKNEFITSIKQKYLIGDYSIFKYDEFGFQITIIASVPGINQKQGKIYKFQTGFMVYPNGKIQNTTIYGGKIK
;
A
#
# COMPACT_ATOMS: atom_id res chain seq x y z
N MET A 1 -24.82 11.48 24.49
CA MET A 1 -23.95 11.70 23.31
C MET A 1 -22.75 10.76 23.25
N LYS A 2 -21.92 10.64 24.31
CA LYS A 2 -20.72 9.75 24.34
C LYS A 2 -20.98 8.24 24.16
N MET A 3 -22.19 7.75 24.46
CA MET A 3 -22.53 6.32 24.36
C MET A 3 -22.72 5.86 22.90
N PHE A 4 -23.28 6.72 22.04
CA PHE A 4 -23.50 6.40 20.62
C PHE A 4 -22.20 6.44 19.80
N GLU A 5 -21.29 7.38 20.08
CA GLU A 5 -19.94 7.39 19.48
C GLU A 5 -19.12 6.16 19.86
N ASN A 6 -19.22 5.71 21.11
CA ASN A 6 -18.45 4.56 21.59
C ASN A 6 -19.02 3.23 21.03
N ILE A 7 -20.33 3.15 20.82
CA ILE A 7 -20.99 2.01 20.14
C ILE A 7 -20.67 2.02 18.63
N TYR A 8 -20.70 3.19 17.98
CA TYR A 8 -20.33 3.34 16.57
C TYR A 8 -18.86 2.97 16.29
N ASN A 9 -17.93 3.42 17.13
CA ASN A 9 -16.52 3.07 17.02
C ASN A 9 -16.23 1.58 17.34
N LYS A 10 -16.99 0.98 18.26
CA LYS A 10 -16.94 -0.48 18.52
C LYS A 10 -17.56 -1.31 17.39
N LEU A 11 -18.60 -0.82 16.72
CA LEU A 11 -19.21 -1.48 15.56
C LEU A 11 -18.30 -1.38 14.32
N LEU A 12 -17.65 -0.24 14.07
CA LEU A 12 -16.67 -0.11 12.99
C LEU A 12 -15.43 -1.02 13.17
N ALA A 13 -15.03 -1.27 14.41
CA ALA A 13 -13.98 -2.24 14.73
C ALA A 13 -14.38 -3.70 14.43
N HIS A 14 -15.68 -3.98 14.24
CA HIS A 14 -16.25 -5.31 14.00
C HIS A 14 -16.64 -5.60 12.53
N PHE A 15 -16.70 -4.61 11.63
CA PHE A 15 -17.27 -4.80 10.27
C PHE A 15 -16.29 -4.63 9.10
N SER A 16 -14.98 -4.53 9.36
CA SER A 16 -13.99 -4.63 8.29
C SER A 16 -12.68 -5.21 8.81
N GLU A 17 -12.58 -6.53 8.71
CA GLU A 17 -11.42 -7.28 9.16
C GLU A 17 -10.20 -6.93 8.29
N TRP A 18 -9.00 -7.01 8.85
CA TRP A 18 -7.79 -7.00 8.05
C TRP A 18 -7.42 -8.44 7.71
N ILE A 19 -6.90 -8.64 6.52
CA ILE A 19 -6.33 -9.91 6.11
C ILE A 19 -4.83 -9.76 5.85
N GLN A 20 -4.12 -10.86 6.01
CA GLN A 20 -2.83 -11.08 5.41
C GLN A 20 -2.99 -12.07 4.26
N VAL A 21 -2.47 -11.74 3.08
CA VAL A 21 -2.32 -12.73 2.02
C VAL A 21 -1.07 -13.53 2.33
N ASN A 22 -1.20 -14.84 2.49
CA ASN A 22 -0.10 -15.70 2.91
C ASN A 22 0.05 -16.88 1.95
N ASP A 23 1.27 -17.18 1.54
CA ASP A 23 1.60 -18.43 0.87
C ASP A 23 2.32 -19.35 1.88
N PRO A 24 1.67 -20.41 2.39
CA PRO A 24 2.28 -21.30 3.37
C PRO A 24 3.39 -22.18 2.77
N LYS A 25 3.54 -22.24 1.43
CA LYS A 25 4.56 -23.05 0.75
C LYS A 25 5.74 -22.20 0.25
N SER A 26 5.69 -20.88 0.41
CA SER A 26 6.76 -19.97 0.00
C SER A 26 7.23 -19.10 1.14
N HIS A 27 8.55 -19.03 1.32
CA HIS A 27 9.19 -18.02 2.16
C HIS A 27 9.54 -16.75 1.36
N TRP A 28 9.41 -16.78 0.03
CA TRP A 28 9.70 -15.64 -0.82
C TRP A 28 8.63 -14.57 -0.66
N THR A 29 9.11 -13.36 -0.45
CA THR A 29 8.35 -12.13 -0.33
C THR A 29 9.09 -11.03 -1.08
N LEU A 30 8.45 -9.89 -1.32
CA LEU A 30 9.13 -8.75 -1.96
C LEU A 30 10.37 -8.24 -1.17
N ASP A 31 10.52 -8.58 0.11
CA ASP A 31 11.67 -8.18 0.94
C ASP A 31 12.93 -9.00 0.69
N ASN A 32 12.77 -10.25 0.30
CA ASN A 32 13.88 -11.19 0.14
C ASN A 32 13.98 -11.74 -1.29
N ALA A 33 13.01 -11.44 -2.15
CA ALA A 33 13.05 -11.82 -3.55
C ALA A 33 14.19 -11.09 -4.29
N PRO A 34 14.89 -11.78 -5.20
CA PRO A 34 15.85 -11.11 -6.09
C PRO A 34 15.09 -10.18 -7.04
N ILE A 35 15.29 -8.88 -6.86
CA ILE A 35 14.72 -7.85 -7.73
C ILE A 35 15.79 -7.47 -8.76
N ILE A 36 15.53 -7.80 -10.02
CA ILE A 36 16.35 -7.38 -11.15
C ILE A 36 15.86 -6.01 -11.60
N LYS A 37 16.79 -5.06 -11.71
CA LYS A 37 16.49 -3.71 -12.19
C LYS A 37 15.83 -3.78 -13.57
N ASP A 38 14.74 -3.06 -13.76
CA ASP A 38 13.93 -3.00 -14.99
C ASP A 38 13.12 -4.27 -15.34
N VAL A 39 13.32 -5.38 -14.63
CA VAL A 39 12.61 -6.66 -14.85
C VAL A 39 11.68 -7.02 -13.68
N GLY A 40 11.93 -6.51 -12.47
CA GLY A 40 11.13 -6.82 -11.29
C GLY A 40 11.60 -8.09 -10.58
N VAL A 41 10.69 -8.78 -9.91
CA VAL A 41 10.99 -10.07 -9.26
C VAL A 41 11.34 -11.11 -10.33
N ASP A 42 12.51 -11.73 -10.21
CA ASP A 42 12.96 -12.76 -11.16
C ASP A 42 12.13 -14.05 -11.03
N ALA A 43 11.29 -14.30 -12.04
CA ALA A 43 10.41 -15.46 -12.14
C ALA A 43 11.16 -16.81 -12.09
N GLU A 44 12.39 -16.87 -12.59
CA GLU A 44 13.18 -18.10 -12.63
C GLU A 44 13.67 -18.49 -11.23
N VAL A 45 14.01 -17.50 -10.40
CA VAL A 45 14.51 -17.73 -9.04
C VAL A 45 13.38 -18.01 -8.05
N VAL A 46 12.18 -17.47 -8.30
CA VAL A 46 11.04 -17.69 -7.40
C VAL A 46 10.23 -18.96 -7.73
N LYS A 47 10.68 -19.80 -8.68
CA LYS A 47 10.12 -21.14 -8.93
C LYS A 47 10.13 -21.94 -7.61
N PRO A 48 9.00 -22.52 -7.17
CA PRO A 48 7.79 -22.88 -7.92
C PRO A 48 6.60 -21.89 -7.84
N HIS A 49 6.81 -20.64 -7.42
CA HIS A 49 5.74 -19.65 -7.22
C HIS A 49 5.76 -18.59 -8.34
N CYS A 50 4.60 -17.99 -8.64
CA CYS A 50 4.56 -16.87 -9.56
C CYS A 50 4.96 -15.57 -8.88
N VAL A 51 5.46 -14.63 -9.68
CA VAL A 51 5.88 -13.28 -9.26
C VAL A 51 4.78 -12.58 -8.46
N LYS A 52 3.51 -12.66 -8.89
CA LYS A 52 2.40 -12.01 -8.19
C LYS A 52 2.17 -12.56 -6.79
N CYS A 53 2.29 -13.87 -6.59
CA CYS A 53 2.23 -14.48 -5.25
C CYS A 53 3.33 -13.93 -4.35
N VAL A 54 4.57 -13.87 -4.84
CA VAL A 54 5.72 -13.33 -4.09
C VAL A 54 5.51 -11.87 -3.68
N VAL A 55 4.96 -11.06 -4.57
CA VAL A 55 4.70 -9.64 -4.36
C VAL A 55 3.68 -9.38 -3.25
N VAL A 56 2.66 -10.23 -3.11
CA VAL A 56 1.62 -10.05 -2.07
C VAL A 56 1.82 -10.93 -0.84
N ASN A 57 2.78 -11.87 -0.88
CA ASN A 57 3.01 -12.80 0.22
C ASN A 57 3.35 -12.03 1.50
N GLN A 58 2.61 -12.37 2.57
CA GLN A 58 2.65 -11.76 3.89
C GLN A 58 2.24 -10.28 3.95
N CYS A 59 1.71 -9.69 2.87
CA CYS A 59 1.21 -8.32 2.85
C CYS A 59 -0.18 -8.22 3.51
N TRP A 60 -0.45 -7.09 4.16
CA TRP A 60 -1.71 -6.84 4.88
C TRP A 60 -2.62 -5.96 4.05
N PHE A 61 -3.91 -6.28 4.04
CA PHE A 61 -4.92 -5.48 3.34
C PHE A 61 -6.19 -5.40 4.16
N LYS A 62 -6.93 -4.30 3.99
CA LYS A 62 -8.32 -4.22 4.43
C LYS A 62 -9.12 -5.29 3.68
N ASN A 63 -9.89 -6.11 4.40
CA ASN A 63 -10.76 -7.12 3.82
C ASN A 63 -12.02 -6.48 3.23
N GLU A 64 -11.82 -5.73 2.16
CA GLU A 64 -12.85 -4.98 1.46
C GLU A 64 -12.56 -5.05 -0.04
N LYS A 65 -13.61 -5.15 -0.85
CA LYS A 65 -13.49 -5.17 -2.32
C LYS A 65 -12.73 -3.93 -2.80
N GLY A 66 -11.79 -4.11 -3.73
CA GLY A 66 -10.94 -3.03 -4.23
C GLY A 66 -9.85 -2.53 -3.26
N LYS A 67 -9.69 -3.12 -2.07
CA LYS A 67 -8.63 -2.78 -1.10
C LYS A 67 -7.60 -3.89 -0.90
N LYS A 68 -7.88 -5.07 -1.44
CA LYS A 68 -7.01 -6.24 -1.44
C LYS A 68 -6.86 -6.77 -2.87
N PRO A 69 -5.82 -7.57 -3.16
CA PRO A 69 -5.78 -8.28 -4.42
C PRO A 69 -7.03 -9.15 -4.59
N GLU A 70 -7.64 -9.10 -5.77
CA GLU A 70 -8.85 -9.86 -6.06
C GLU A 70 -8.51 -11.16 -6.80
N ARG A 71 -9.36 -12.17 -6.61
CA ARG A 71 -9.27 -13.41 -7.39
C ARG A 71 -9.44 -13.07 -8.86
N PHE A 72 -8.52 -13.59 -9.67
CA PHE A 72 -8.61 -13.45 -11.11
C PHE A 72 -9.86 -14.17 -11.64
N ASP A 73 -10.61 -13.51 -12.52
CA ASP A 73 -11.86 -14.03 -13.06
C ASP A 73 -11.59 -14.95 -14.26
N TYR A 74 -11.49 -16.24 -13.99
CA TYR A 74 -11.23 -17.28 -15.01
C TYR A 74 -12.44 -17.57 -15.90
N THR A 75 -13.65 -17.14 -15.54
CA THR A 75 -14.88 -17.46 -16.31
C THR A 75 -14.89 -16.82 -17.69
N LYS A 76 -13.98 -15.88 -17.95
CA LYS A 76 -13.79 -15.20 -19.23
C LYS A 76 -12.90 -15.97 -20.22
N TYR A 77 -12.33 -17.09 -19.81
CA TYR A 77 -11.40 -17.89 -20.61
C TYR A 77 -12.01 -19.28 -20.86
N SER A 78 -11.85 -19.80 -22.08
CA SER A 78 -12.33 -21.15 -22.41
C SER A 78 -11.48 -22.24 -21.74
N ASP A 79 -12.07 -23.41 -21.47
CA ASP A 79 -11.40 -24.56 -20.84
C ASP A 79 -10.09 -24.97 -21.53
N LYS A 80 -10.06 -24.92 -22.88
CA LYS A 80 -8.86 -25.21 -23.68
C LYS A 80 -7.70 -24.24 -23.39
N ILE A 81 -8.01 -22.96 -23.15
CA ILE A 81 -7.01 -21.96 -22.79
C ILE A 81 -6.57 -22.20 -21.33
N LEU A 82 -7.48 -22.53 -20.41
CA LEU A 82 -7.12 -22.82 -19.00
C LEU A 82 -6.16 -24.01 -18.84
N GLU A 83 -6.28 -25.05 -19.67
CA GLU A 83 -5.34 -26.20 -19.66
C GLU A 83 -3.96 -25.87 -20.24
N GLU A 84 -3.89 -25.01 -21.25
CA GLU A 84 -2.63 -24.51 -21.85
C GLU A 84 -1.92 -23.49 -20.93
N LEU A 85 -2.66 -22.88 -20.01
CA LEU A 85 -2.22 -21.78 -19.16
C LEU A 85 -1.56 -22.23 -17.84
N ARG A 86 -0.58 -23.13 -17.88
CA ARG A 86 0.27 -23.50 -16.71
C ARG A 86 1.15 -22.35 -16.16
N GLY A 87 0.74 -21.09 -16.29
CA GLY A 87 1.47 -19.89 -15.87
C GLY A 87 0.65 -18.59 -15.89
N ILE A 88 -0.65 -18.60 -15.56
CA ILE A 88 -1.48 -17.36 -15.59
C ILE A 88 -1.00 -16.33 -14.55
N ASP A 89 -0.94 -15.08 -15.01
CA ASP A 89 -0.68 -13.85 -14.26
C ASP A 89 -1.83 -13.44 -13.30
N GLY A 90 -2.47 -14.36 -12.59
CA GLY A 90 -3.62 -14.05 -11.73
C GLY A 90 -3.42 -14.51 -10.29
N LEU A 91 -3.73 -13.68 -9.29
CA LEU A 91 -3.75 -14.17 -7.90
C LEU A 91 -4.90 -15.16 -7.70
N TYR A 92 -4.67 -16.15 -6.83
CA TYR A 92 -5.61 -17.25 -6.54
C TYR A 92 -5.95 -18.11 -7.78
N HIS A 93 -4.98 -18.31 -8.68
CA HIS A 93 -5.07 -19.21 -9.84
C HIS A 93 -5.20 -20.69 -9.44
N PRO A 94 -5.61 -21.60 -10.36
CA PRO A 94 -5.56 -23.03 -10.11
C PRO A 94 -4.17 -23.45 -9.58
N HIS A 95 -4.13 -24.27 -8.54
CA HIS A 95 -2.89 -24.70 -7.84
C HIS A 95 -2.12 -23.58 -7.10
N CYS A 96 -2.67 -22.37 -6.99
CA CYS A 96 -2.11 -21.34 -6.12
C CYS A 96 -2.26 -21.75 -4.65
N HIS A 97 -1.23 -21.51 -3.84
CA HIS A 97 -1.23 -21.78 -2.41
C HIS A 97 -1.59 -20.56 -1.56
N CYS A 98 -1.74 -19.38 -2.17
CA CYS A 98 -2.09 -18.17 -1.44
C CYS A 98 -3.47 -18.30 -0.78
N GLU A 99 -3.52 -17.96 0.49
CA GLU A 99 -4.71 -17.93 1.32
C GLU A 99 -4.86 -16.55 1.97
N GLU A 100 -6.11 -16.15 2.24
CA GLU A 100 -6.40 -14.97 3.05
C GLU A 100 -6.50 -15.39 4.52
N LYS A 101 -5.61 -14.88 5.36
CA LYS A 101 -5.65 -15.08 6.81
C LYS A 101 -6.21 -13.84 7.47
N ALA A 102 -7.28 -13.99 8.25
CA ALA A 102 -7.72 -12.92 9.13
C ALA A 102 -6.58 -12.59 10.12
N ILE A 103 -6.32 -11.30 10.31
CA ILE A 103 -5.36 -10.79 11.29
C ILE A 103 -6.05 -9.79 12.21
N ALA A 104 -5.47 -9.58 13.39
CA ALA A 104 -5.92 -8.52 14.27
C ALA A 104 -5.83 -7.16 13.57
N ASN A 105 -6.73 -6.24 13.91
CA ASN A 105 -6.69 -4.88 13.37
C ASN A 105 -5.31 -4.26 13.63
N PRO A 106 -4.59 -3.83 12.58
CA PRO A 106 -3.30 -3.20 12.73
C PRO A 106 -3.46 -1.91 13.53
N THR A 107 -2.40 -1.57 14.25
CA THR A 107 -2.28 -0.33 15.02
C THR A 107 -1.08 0.46 14.51
N GLU A 108 -0.93 1.70 14.97
CA GLU A 108 0.26 2.50 14.65
C GLU A 108 1.57 1.84 15.08
N LYS A 109 1.53 0.95 16.09
CA LYS A 109 2.71 0.22 16.59
C LYS A 109 3.10 -0.94 15.68
N THR A 110 2.14 -1.56 15.00
CA THR A 110 2.38 -2.70 14.11
C THR A 110 2.65 -2.27 12.67
N LEU A 111 2.32 -1.02 12.32
CA LEU A 111 2.54 -0.46 10.99
C LEU A 111 3.94 0.17 10.89
N ASN A 112 4.71 -0.27 9.90
CA ASN A 112 6.02 0.29 9.58
C ASN A 112 5.95 1.11 8.29
N ILE A 113 5.93 2.43 8.40
CA ILE A 113 5.98 3.32 7.23
C ILE A 113 7.40 3.76 6.97
N ILE A 114 7.89 3.48 5.76
CA ILE A 114 9.20 3.90 5.30
C ILE A 114 9.05 5.09 4.35
N VAL A 115 9.54 6.24 4.78
CA VAL A 115 9.74 7.42 3.93
C VAL A 115 11.20 7.83 4.05
N LYS A 116 11.96 7.65 2.96
CA LYS A 116 13.39 7.97 2.93
C LYS A 116 13.60 9.49 2.89
N ASP A 117 14.68 9.97 3.52
CA ASP A 117 14.96 11.41 3.61
C ASP A 117 15.32 12.05 2.27
N ASP A 118 15.98 11.30 1.39
CA ASP A 118 16.27 11.70 0.00
C ASP A 118 14.97 12.04 -0.76
N LYS A 119 13.89 11.28 -0.56
CA LYS A 119 12.58 11.53 -1.17
C LYS A 119 11.94 12.83 -0.66
N ILE A 120 12.08 13.13 0.63
CA ILE A 120 11.60 14.40 1.21
C ILE A 120 12.41 15.55 0.64
N LYS A 121 13.75 15.42 0.62
CA LYS A 121 14.64 16.41 0.02
C LYS A 121 14.27 16.66 -1.44
N ASP A 122 14.10 15.62 -2.24
CA ASP A 122 13.71 15.73 -3.65
C ASP A 122 12.37 16.43 -3.85
N PHE A 123 11.40 16.23 -2.95
CA PHE A 123 10.13 16.96 -2.99
C PHE A 123 10.35 18.46 -2.77
N PHE A 124 11.10 18.84 -1.74
CA PHE A 124 11.39 20.26 -1.48
C PHE A 124 12.22 20.89 -2.60
N ASP A 125 13.15 20.15 -3.20
CA ASP A 125 13.99 20.66 -4.30
C ASP A 125 13.18 20.83 -5.60
N ARG A 126 12.43 19.79 -6.01
CA ARG A 126 11.75 19.75 -7.33
C ARG A 126 10.33 20.32 -7.29
N LYS A 127 9.71 20.36 -6.12
CA LYS A 127 8.35 20.87 -5.88
C LYS A 127 8.35 22.01 -4.86
N ASN A 128 9.47 22.74 -4.76
CA ASN A 128 9.65 23.88 -3.84
C ASN A 128 8.45 24.85 -3.85
N GLY A 129 7.96 25.21 -5.04
CA GLY A 129 6.80 26.10 -5.17
C GLY A 129 5.54 25.59 -4.45
N LEU A 130 5.32 24.27 -4.41
CA LEU A 130 4.22 23.68 -3.64
C LEU A 130 4.49 23.77 -2.13
N ALA A 131 5.69 23.39 -1.69
CA ALA A 131 6.07 23.46 -0.27
C ALA A 131 5.92 24.88 0.28
N ILE A 132 6.44 25.88 -0.42
CA ILE A 132 6.29 27.31 -0.07
C ILE A 132 4.82 27.72 -0.08
N SER A 133 4.03 27.29 -1.06
CA SER A 133 2.59 27.62 -1.11
C SER A 133 1.81 27.07 0.09
N TRP A 134 2.33 26.02 0.73
CA TRP A 134 1.78 25.40 1.94
C TRP A 134 2.38 25.96 3.24
N GLY A 135 3.35 26.88 3.12
CA GLY A 135 3.99 27.56 4.24
C GLY A 135 5.29 26.90 4.72
N TYR A 136 5.74 25.82 4.08
CA TYR A 136 6.95 25.11 4.45
C TYR A 136 8.19 25.71 3.78
N THR A 137 9.29 25.73 4.53
CA THR A 137 10.63 26.06 4.05
C THR A 137 11.55 24.84 4.17
N ASP A 138 12.77 24.94 3.65
CA ASP A 138 13.78 23.89 3.77
C ASP A 138 14.11 23.50 5.21
N ALA A 139 13.96 24.43 6.16
CA ALA A 139 14.13 24.16 7.58
C ALA A 139 13.01 23.27 8.17
N ASP A 140 11.86 23.21 7.51
CA ASP A 140 10.65 22.52 7.99
C ASP A 140 10.51 21.10 7.41
N LYS A 141 11.52 20.58 6.70
CA LYS A 141 11.51 19.23 6.09
C LYS A 141 11.13 18.12 7.08
N SER A 142 11.64 18.19 8.30
CA SER A 142 11.36 17.23 9.37
C SER A 142 9.90 17.31 9.84
N ILE A 143 9.36 18.53 10.00
CA ILE A 143 7.97 18.77 10.37
C ILE A 143 7.05 18.22 9.27
N PHE A 144 7.31 18.57 8.00
CA PHE A 144 6.56 18.04 6.87
C PHE A 144 6.57 16.51 6.84
N LYS A 145 7.75 15.89 7.01
CA LYS A 145 7.87 14.43 7.02
C LYS A 145 7.01 13.80 8.12
N ASN A 146 7.00 14.37 9.33
CA ASN A 146 6.23 13.86 10.46
C ASN A 146 4.71 13.97 10.22
N GLU A 147 4.25 15.12 9.73
CA GLU A 147 2.84 15.33 9.38
C GLU A 147 2.39 14.40 8.24
N PHE A 148 3.24 14.27 7.22
CA PHE A 148 3.01 13.36 6.11
C PHE A 148 2.89 11.92 6.61
N ILE A 149 3.87 11.40 7.36
CA ILE A 149 3.83 10.02 7.90
C ILE A 149 2.59 9.81 8.76
N THR A 150 2.25 10.76 9.64
CA THR A 150 1.05 10.69 10.49
C THR A 150 -0.21 10.55 9.64
N SER A 151 -0.34 11.37 8.60
CA SER A 151 -1.46 11.28 7.66
C SER A 151 -1.55 9.91 6.99
N ILE A 152 -0.42 9.36 6.51
CA ILE A 152 -0.41 8.06 5.85
C ILE A 152 -0.75 6.93 6.81
N LYS A 153 -0.24 6.95 8.05
CA LYS A 153 -0.60 5.96 9.07
C LYS A 153 -2.09 5.90 9.27
N GLN A 154 -2.71 7.05 9.54
CA GLN A 154 -4.16 7.14 9.79
C GLN A 154 -4.95 6.62 8.60
N LYS A 155 -4.60 7.04 7.38
CA LYS A 155 -5.29 6.64 6.15
C LYS A 155 -5.18 5.15 5.86
N TYR A 156 -3.98 4.59 6.00
CA TYR A 156 -3.78 3.16 5.77
C TYR A 156 -4.56 2.31 6.77
N LEU A 157 -4.48 2.61 8.07
CA LEU A 157 -5.12 1.83 9.14
C LEU A 157 -6.65 1.76 9.04
N ILE A 158 -7.28 2.77 8.43
CA ILE A 158 -8.74 2.77 8.18
C ILE A 158 -9.12 2.21 6.80
N GLY A 159 -8.16 1.79 5.97
CA GLY A 159 -8.43 1.34 4.61
C GLY A 159 -8.67 2.45 3.59
N ASP A 160 -8.33 3.71 3.90
CA ASP A 160 -8.49 4.85 2.99
C ASP A 160 -7.32 4.96 2.00
N TYR A 161 -7.27 3.96 1.11
CA TYR A 161 -6.33 3.86 0.01
C TYR A 161 -7.00 3.21 -1.20
N SER A 162 -6.38 3.30 -2.38
CA SER A 162 -6.84 2.61 -3.59
C SER A 162 -5.70 1.80 -4.19
N ILE A 163 -6.01 0.69 -4.82
CA ILE A 163 -5.01 -0.09 -5.58
C ILE A 163 -4.70 0.70 -6.85
N PHE A 164 -3.42 1.03 -7.06
CA PHE A 164 -2.95 1.65 -8.29
C PHE A 164 -2.59 0.58 -9.33
N LYS A 165 -1.72 -0.36 -8.93
CA LYS A 165 -1.33 -1.52 -9.74
C LYS A 165 -0.76 -2.62 -8.85
N TYR A 166 -0.75 -3.84 -9.36
CA TYR A 166 -0.04 -4.97 -8.77
C TYR A 166 0.61 -5.79 -9.88
N ASP A 167 1.92 -5.68 -9.96
CA ASP A 167 2.73 -6.23 -11.04
C ASP A 167 4.01 -6.84 -10.47
N GLU A 168 4.98 -7.17 -11.32
CA GLU A 168 6.25 -7.76 -10.97
C GLU A 168 7.16 -6.88 -10.08
N PHE A 169 6.85 -5.60 -9.94
CA PHE A 169 7.61 -4.68 -9.10
C PHE A 169 7.02 -4.52 -7.71
N GLY A 170 5.75 -4.88 -7.51
CA GLY A 170 5.13 -4.79 -6.20
C GLY A 170 3.64 -4.48 -6.23
N PHE A 171 3.03 -4.49 -5.05
CA PHE A 171 1.64 -4.09 -4.87
C PHE A 171 1.58 -2.60 -4.51
N GLN A 172 1.22 -1.76 -5.47
CA GLN A 172 1.23 -0.31 -5.31
C GLN A 172 -0.16 0.22 -4.99
N ILE A 173 -0.25 1.01 -3.93
CA ILE A 173 -1.44 1.73 -3.51
C ILE A 173 -1.25 3.25 -3.65
N THR A 174 -2.35 3.94 -3.88
CA THR A 174 -2.44 5.40 -3.77
C THR A 174 -3.16 5.79 -2.49
N ILE A 175 -2.56 6.69 -1.73
CA ILE A 175 -3.13 7.27 -0.52
C ILE A 175 -3.32 8.77 -0.75
N ILE A 176 -4.40 9.33 -0.22
CA ILE A 176 -4.60 10.78 -0.20
C ILE A 176 -4.00 11.33 1.11
N ALA A 177 -2.81 11.91 0.99
CA ALA A 177 -2.16 12.60 2.10
C ALA A 177 -2.93 13.88 2.45
N SER A 178 -2.86 14.28 3.71
CA SER A 178 -3.38 15.54 4.24
C SER A 178 -2.34 16.12 5.18
N VAL A 179 -1.73 17.24 4.80
CA VAL A 179 -0.74 17.94 5.63
C VAL A 179 -1.28 19.33 6.01
N PRO A 180 -1.07 19.79 7.24
CA PRO A 180 -1.48 21.13 7.63
C PRO A 180 -0.61 22.19 6.96
N GLY A 181 -1.20 23.35 6.68
CA GLY A 181 -0.41 24.53 6.39
C GLY A 181 0.26 25.04 7.66
N ILE A 182 1.50 25.52 7.53
CA ILE A 182 2.23 26.12 8.65
C ILE A 182 2.50 27.61 8.37
N ASN A 183 3.04 28.32 9.35
CA ASN A 183 3.35 29.75 9.26
C ASN A 183 2.12 30.57 8.80
N GLN A 184 2.23 31.34 7.73
CA GLN A 184 1.15 32.19 7.20
C GLN A 184 0.01 31.36 6.56
N LYS A 185 0.12 30.03 6.52
CA LYS A 185 -0.88 29.10 5.99
C LYS A 185 -1.56 28.25 7.07
N GLN A 186 -1.36 28.55 8.36
CA GLN A 186 -2.04 27.88 9.46
C GLN A 186 -3.57 27.85 9.27
N GLY A 187 -4.20 26.76 9.72
CA GLY A 187 -5.64 26.53 9.60
C GLY A 187 -6.09 25.97 8.25
N LYS A 188 -5.20 25.85 7.25
CA LYS A 188 -5.48 25.17 5.98
C LYS A 188 -4.98 23.73 6.02
N ILE A 189 -5.66 22.84 5.28
CA ILE A 189 -5.22 21.46 5.04
C ILE A 189 -4.98 21.29 3.55
N TYR A 190 -3.79 20.82 3.19
CA TYR A 190 -3.42 20.53 1.82
C TYR A 190 -3.49 19.03 1.57
N LYS A 191 -4.29 18.64 0.57
CA LYS A 191 -4.48 17.24 0.21
C LYS A 191 -3.87 16.94 -1.16
N PHE A 192 -3.23 15.79 -1.29
CA PHE A 192 -2.59 15.37 -2.53
C PHE A 192 -2.46 13.86 -2.62
N GLN A 193 -2.35 13.35 -3.84
CA GLN A 193 -2.11 11.93 -4.09
C GLN A 193 -0.65 11.58 -3.79
N THR A 194 -0.43 10.42 -3.19
CA THR A 194 0.91 9.87 -2.93
C THR A 194 0.92 8.35 -3.13
N GLY A 195 2.05 7.83 -3.61
CA GLY A 195 2.20 6.42 -3.98
C GLY A 195 3.00 5.65 -2.94
N PHE A 196 2.51 4.47 -2.58
CA PHE A 196 3.16 3.55 -1.65
C PHE A 196 3.19 2.14 -2.22
N MET A 197 4.26 1.41 -1.92
CA MET A 197 4.35 -0.03 -2.15
C MET A 197 4.06 -0.74 -0.83
N VAL A 198 3.18 -1.73 -0.89
CA VAL A 198 2.86 -2.59 0.25
C VAL A 198 3.88 -3.72 0.31
N TYR A 199 4.37 -3.98 1.51
CA TYR A 199 5.36 -4.99 1.81
C TYR A 199 4.87 -5.91 2.93
N PRO A 200 5.55 -7.06 3.12
CA PRO A 200 5.25 -8.01 4.18
C PRO A 200 5.14 -7.38 5.56
N ASN A 201 4.31 -8.00 6.40
CA ASN A 201 4.30 -7.79 7.85
C ASN A 201 4.09 -6.33 8.25
N GLY A 202 3.13 -5.67 7.59
CA GLY A 202 2.72 -4.31 7.94
C GLY A 202 3.69 -3.24 7.51
N LYS A 203 4.62 -3.54 6.59
CA LYS A 203 5.51 -2.54 6.03
C LYS A 203 4.87 -1.89 4.81
N ILE A 204 4.94 -0.55 4.71
CA ILE A 204 4.62 0.18 3.49
C ILE A 204 5.71 1.22 3.23
N GLN A 205 6.14 1.33 1.98
CA GLN A 205 7.23 2.24 1.60
C GLN A 205 6.75 3.27 0.59
N ASN A 206 7.05 4.54 0.83
CA ASN A 206 6.75 5.59 -0.12
C ASN A 206 7.58 5.40 -1.40
N THR A 207 6.89 5.39 -2.54
CA THR A 207 7.53 5.41 -3.86
C THR A 207 7.57 6.83 -4.42
N THR A 208 6.49 7.58 -4.19
CA THR A 208 6.27 8.94 -4.71
C THR A 208 5.64 9.84 -3.65
N ILE A 209 6.34 10.89 -3.21
CA ILE A 209 5.79 11.86 -2.24
C ILE A 209 4.57 12.58 -2.83
N TYR A 210 4.69 13.17 -4.02
CA TYR A 210 3.61 13.91 -4.67
C TYR A 210 3.28 13.32 -6.04
N GLY A 211 2.17 12.57 -6.11
CA GLY A 211 1.63 11.96 -7.32
C GLY A 211 0.71 12.87 -8.13
N GLY A 212 0.27 14.01 -7.56
CA GLY A 212 -0.61 14.95 -8.24
C GLY A 212 -1.68 15.56 -7.32
N LYS A 213 -2.46 16.48 -7.89
CA LYS A 213 -3.67 17.00 -7.25
C LYS A 213 -4.77 15.95 -7.29
N ILE A 214 -5.65 16.00 -6.30
CA ILE A 214 -6.92 15.27 -6.34
C ILE A 214 -7.74 15.88 -7.47
N LYS A 215 -8.22 15.06 -8.40
CA LYS A 215 -9.16 15.48 -9.44
C LYS A 215 -10.56 15.56 -8.89
#